data_AF-A0A976LN14-F1
#
_entry.id   AF-A0A976LN14-F1
#
_cell.length_a   1.000
_cell.length_b   1.000
_cell.length_c   1.000
_cell.angle_alpha   90.00
_cell.angle_beta   90.00
_cell.angle_gamma   90.00
#
_symmetry.space_group_name_H-M   'P 1'
#
loop_
_entity.id
_entity.type
_entity.pdbx_description
1 polymer ?
#
loop_
_entity_poly.entity_id
_entity_poly.type
_entity_poly.pdbx_seq_one_letter_code
_entity_poly.pdbx_strand_id
1 'polypeptide(L)' 'MVETKKEGDIDSSDVQEKARAADRYCTHATEFTTRNGGKPWKYVLIPHNAVMGNMSVEYLVKNFEYQEG' A
#
# COMPACT_ATOMS: atom_id res chain seq x y z
N MET A 1 -3.11 -3.96 -2.99
CA MET A 1 -1.75 -4.50 -2.91
C MET A 1 -1.17 -4.11 -1.56
N VAL A 2 -0.57 -5.06 -0.85
CA VAL A 2 -0.01 -4.84 0.50
C VAL A 2 1.47 -5.18 0.46
N GLU A 3 2.30 -4.29 0.97
CA GLU A 3 3.74 -4.50 1.13
C GLU A 3 4.13 -4.25 2.58
N THR A 4 4.89 -5.17 3.17
CA THR A 4 5.46 -5.02 4.51
C THR A 4 6.94 -4.70 4.42
N LYS A 5 7.42 -3.70 5.17
CA LYS A 5 8.84 -3.32 5.17
C LYS A 5 9.40 -3.12 6.56
N LYS A 6 10.73 -3.23 6.70
CA LYS A 6 11.43 -2.87 7.93
C LYS A 6 11.07 -1.43 8.31
N GLU A 7 10.67 -1.21 9.56
CA GLU A 7 10.13 0.07 10.03
C GLU A 7 11.14 1.21 9.83
N GLY A 8 12.38 1.04 10.30
CA GLY A 8 13.44 2.02 10.08
C GLY A 8 13.89 2.23 8.62
N ASP A 9 13.36 1.46 7.66
CA ASP A 9 13.67 1.65 6.24
C ASP A 9 12.49 2.28 5.46
N ILE A 10 11.32 2.49 6.10
CA ILE A 10 10.10 2.96 5.42
C ILE A 10 10.35 4.26 4.66
N ASP A 11 11.08 5.20 5.26
CA ASP A 11 11.36 6.51 4.67
C ASP A 11 12.63 6.54 3.80
N SER A 12 13.29 5.39 3.62
CA SER A 12 14.48 5.30 2.77
C SER A 12 14.11 5.57 1.31
N SER A 13 15.03 6.20 0.56
CA SER A 13 14.79 6.56 -0.84
C SER A 13 14.45 5.35 -1.71
N ASP A 14 15.14 4.22 -1.52
CA ASP A 14 14.88 2.97 -2.26
C ASP A 14 13.46 2.43 -1.98
N VAL A 15 13.00 2.47 -0.73
CA VAL A 15 11.64 2.04 -0.38
C VAL A 15 10.60 2.99 -0.97
N GLN A 16 10.82 4.31 -0.86
CA GLN A 16 9.89 5.30 -1.39
C GLN A 16 9.82 5.30 -2.92
N GLU A 17 10.94 5.05 -3.62
CA GLU A 17 10.96 4.91 -5.08
C GLU A 17 10.12 3.71 -5.54
N LYS A 18 10.24 2.57 -4.85
CA LYS A 18 9.43 1.38 -5.11
C LYS A 18 7.97 1.59 -4.75
N ALA A 19 7.69 2.26 -3.63
CA ALA A 19 6.35 2.60 -3.19
C ALA A 19 5.60 3.47 -4.22
N ARG A 20 6.26 4.48 -4.80
CA ARG A 20 5.69 5.28 -5.90
C ARG A 20 5.38 4.43 -7.14
N ALA A 21 6.25 3.48 -7.49
CA ALA A 21 5.99 2.58 -8.62
C ALA A 21 4.80 1.65 -8.36
N ALA A 22 4.69 1.13 -7.13
CA ALA A 22 3.58 0.32 -6.65
C ALA A 22 2.24 1.07 -6.64
N ASP A 23 2.25 2.34 -6.23
CA ASP A 23 1.08 3.20 -6.24
C ASP A 23 0.59 3.51 -7.67
N ARG A 24 1.52 3.85 -8.57
CA ARG A 24 1.21 4.00 -10.00
C ARG A 24 0.60 2.74 -10.60
N TYR A 25 1.11 1.56 -10.22
CA TYR A 25 0.50 0.30 -10.63
C TYR A 25 -0.94 0.16 -10.13
N CYS A 26 -1.21 0.46 -8.85
CA CYS A 26 -2.56 0.40 -8.30
C CYS A 26 -3.50 1.42 -8.95
N THR A 27 -2.99 2.57 -9.37
CA THR A 27 -3.75 3.56 -10.16
C THR A 27 -4.19 2.97 -11.50
N HIS A 28 -3.28 2.40 -12.29
CA HIS A 28 -3.62 1.76 -13.56
C HIS A 28 -4.53 0.54 -13.38
N ALA A 29 -4.27 -0.28 -12.35
CA ALA A 29 -5.11 -1.42 -12.02
C ALA A 29 -6.55 -0.96 -11.64
N THR A 30 -6.68 0.14 -10.91
CA THR A 30 -7.97 0.76 -10.58
C THR A 30 -8.69 1.23 -11.84
N GLU A 31 -8.01 1.96 -12.73
CA GLU A 31 -8.58 2.42 -14.00
C GLU A 31 -9.12 1.25 -14.82
N PHE A 32 -8.34 0.17 -14.97
CA PHE A 32 -8.79 -1.03 -15.67
C PHE A 32 -9.95 -1.72 -14.96
N THR A 33 -9.82 -2.03 -13.67
CA THR A 33 -10.83 -2.82 -12.96
C THR A 33 -12.16 -2.11 -12.82
N THR A 34 -12.16 -0.82 -12.51
CA THR A 34 -13.39 -0.02 -12.39
C THR A 34 -14.16 0.05 -13.71
N ARG A 35 -13.48 0.20 -14.85
CA ARG A 35 -14.09 0.12 -16.19
C ARG A 35 -14.71 -1.25 -16.50
N ASN A 36 -14.26 -2.30 -15.82
CA ASN A 36 -14.70 -3.68 -16.02
C ASN A 36 -15.58 -4.19 -14.86
N GLY A 37 -16.20 -3.31 -14.07
CA GLY A 37 -17.11 -3.67 -12.97
C GLY A 37 -16.43 -4.26 -11.73
N GLY A 38 -15.10 -4.21 -11.68
CA GLY A 38 -14.29 -4.60 -10.53
C GLY A 38 -14.16 -3.49 -9.48
N LYS A 39 -13.58 -3.85 -8.34
CA LYS A 39 -13.30 -2.91 -7.23
C LYS A 39 -11.99 -2.16 -7.48
N PRO A 40 -11.88 -0.89 -7.04
CA PRO A 40 -10.64 -0.14 -7.12
C PRO A 40 -9.55 -0.79 -6.27
N TRP A 41 -8.30 -0.60 -6.69
CA TRP A 41 -7.10 -1.05 -5.99
C TRP A 41 -6.61 0.04 -5.03
N LYS A 42 -5.99 -0.40 -3.94
CA LYS A 42 -5.28 0.45 -2.99
C LYS A 42 -3.89 -0.11 -2.78
N TYR A 43 -2.90 0.76 -2.61
CA TYR A 43 -1.57 0.36 -2.17
C TYR A 43 -1.40 0.69 -0.68
N VAL A 44 -0.86 -0.25 0.08
CA VAL A 44 -0.68 -0.15 1.53
C VAL A 44 0.75 -0.55 1.85
N LEU A 45 1.53 0.36 2.43
CA LEU A 45 2.91 0.13 2.84
C LEU A 45 2.97 0.09 4.36
N ILE A 46 3.13 -1.11 4.93
CA ILE A 46 2.99 -1.36 6.36
C ILE A 46 4.38 -1.59 6.98
N PRO A 47 4.76 -0.86 8.04
CA PRO A 47 5.94 -1.23 8.81
C PRO A 47 5.72 -2.58 9.50
N HIS A 48 6.69 -3.49 9.41
CA HIS A 48 6.56 -4.88 9.89
C HIS A 48 6.15 -5.00 11.37
N ASN A 49 6.48 -4.02 12.22
CA ASN A 49 6.11 -3.99 13.63
C ASN A 49 4.64 -3.62 13.88
N ALA A 50 3.92 -3.09 12.89
CA ALA A 50 2.48 -2.82 12.97
C ALA A 50 1.61 -4.04 12.66
N VAL A 51 2.17 -5.08 12.03
CA VAL A 51 1.46 -6.32 11.71
C VAL A 51 1.43 -7.24 12.94
N MET A 52 0.38 -7.10 13.75
CA MET A 52 0.15 -7.95 14.92
C MET A 52 -1.06 -8.88 14.71
N GLY A 53 -1.08 -10.03 15.38
CA GLY A 53 -2.12 -11.05 15.21
C GLY A 53 -3.54 -10.62 15.61
N ASN A 54 -3.67 -9.50 16.33
CA ASN A 54 -4.94 -8.90 16.74
C ASN A 54 -5.40 -7.73 15.84
N MET A 55 -4.68 -7.42 14.77
CA MET A 55 -5.03 -6.33 13.84
C MET A 55 -5.90 -6.84 12.70
N SER A 56 -6.94 -6.09 12.35
CA SER A 56 -7.72 -6.38 11.14
C SER A 56 -7.05 -5.76 9.90
N VAL A 57 -7.35 -6.32 8.73
CA VAL A 57 -6.87 -5.77 7.45
C VAL A 57 -7.43 -4.37 7.24
N GLU A 58 -8.70 -4.14 7.61
CA GLU A 58 -9.34 -2.82 7.51
C GLU A 58 -8.61 -1.77 8.36
N TYR A 59 -8.18 -2.14 9.57
CA TYR A 59 -7.39 -1.26 10.42
C TYR A 59 -6.04 -0.93 9.77
N LEU A 60 -5.33 -1.94 9.26
CA LEU A 60 -4.03 -1.74 8.62
C LEU A 60 -4.14 -0.87 7.36
N VAL A 61 -5.13 -1.12 6.50
CA VAL A 61 -5.39 -0.30 5.31
C VAL A 61 -5.68 1.14 5.72
N LYS A 62 -6.56 1.37 6.71
CA LYS A 62 -6.92 2.73 7.14
C LYS A 62 -5.72 3.55 7.63
N ASN A 63 -4.76 2.92 8.29
CA ASN A 63 -3.62 3.61 8.91
C ASN A 63 -2.37 3.68 8.02
N PHE A 64 -2.27 2.82 7.00
CA PHE A 64 -1.04 2.65 6.20
C PHE A 64 -1.29 2.66 4.68
N GLU A 65 -2.47 3.08 4.22
CA GLU A 65 -2.70 3.35 2.80
C GLU A 65 -1.70 4.40 2.34
N TYR A 66 -0.90 4.03 1.33
CA TYR A 66 0.16 4.89 0.83
C TYR A 66 -0.45 6.10 0.13
N GLN A 67 0.07 7.28 0.43
CA GLN A 67 -0.26 8.52 -0.28
C GLN A 67 1.03 9.18 -0.70
N GLU A 68 1.13 9.54 -1.98
CA GLU A 68 2.20 10.40 -2.46
C GLU A 68 1.97 11.79 -1.86
N GLY A 69 2.96 12.30 -1.10
CA GLY A 69 2.92 13.61 -0.43
C GLY A 69 3.12 14.78 -1.38
#